data_AF-A0A3N5W7L2-F1
#
_entry.id   AF-A0A3N5W7L2-F1
#
_cell.length_a   1.000
_cell.length_b   1.000
_cell.length_c   1.000
_cell.angle_alpha   90.00
_cell.angle_beta   90.00
_cell.angle_gamma   90.00
#
_symmetry.space_group_name_H-M   'P 1'
#
loop_
_entity.id
_entity.type
_entity.pdbx_description
1 polymer ?
#
loop_
_entity_poly.entity_id
_entity_poly.type
_entity_poly.pdbx_seq_one_letter_code
_entity_poly.pdbx_strand_id
1 'polypeptide(L)'
;PTDEARIRDLFHSLSKQTMYYRFMSGAARLPQRQVRDFVYVDYRDEMAIVGTVPEASGEEIIAVGRYYLDPGTNRAEVAFIVRDQWQNQGIGTFLLNYLATIARSQGIAGFTAEVLVDNRAMLAVLRKSGFRLRSQLDGRVHSVELDFE
;
A
#
# COMPACT_ATOMS: atom_id res chain seq x y z
N PRO A 1 -13.76 -14.27 -3.26
CA PRO A 1 -12.69 -14.23 -2.24
C PRO A 1 -13.29 -13.99 -0.85
N THR A 2 -12.74 -14.55 0.22
CA THR A 2 -13.34 -14.48 1.57
C THR A 2 -13.20 -13.11 2.24
N ASP A 3 -12.24 -12.28 1.82
CA ASP A 3 -11.93 -10.99 2.45
C ASP A 3 -12.68 -9.79 1.86
N GLU A 4 -13.53 -10.00 0.85
CA GLU A 4 -14.27 -8.91 0.16
C GLU A 4 -15.10 -8.06 1.13
N ALA A 5 -15.75 -8.69 2.10
CA ALA A 5 -16.51 -7.96 3.12
C ALA A 5 -15.59 -7.11 4.01
N ARG A 6 -14.52 -7.69 4.55
CA ARG A 6 -13.60 -6.99 5.48
C ARG A 6 -12.80 -5.88 4.81
N ILE A 7 -12.42 -6.06 3.55
CA ILE A 7 -11.76 -5.01 2.76
C ILE A 7 -12.71 -3.84 2.51
N ARG A 8 -13.98 -4.11 2.18
CA ARG A 8 -14.99 -3.06 2.05
C ARG A 8 -15.20 -2.31 3.37
N ASP A 9 -15.25 -3.03 4.49
CA ASP A 9 -15.39 -2.42 5.82
C ASP A 9 -14.18 -1.54 6.17
N LEU A 10 -12.96 -2.00 5.85
CA LEU A 10 -11.76 -1.17 5.94
C LEU A 10 -11.97 0.14 5.17
N PHE A 11 -12.30 0.09 3.88
CA PHE A 11 -12.43 1.31 3.07
C PHE A 11 -13.56 2.23 3.52
N HIS A 12 -14.65 1.68 4.06
CA HIS A 12 -15.74 2.47 4.65
C HIS A 12 -15.33 3.21 5.93
N SER A 13 -14.36 2.66 6.67
CA SER A 13 -13.87 3.26 7.92
C SER A 13 -12.85 4.39 7.74
N LEU A 14 -12.30 4.57 6.54
CA LEU A 14 -11.20 5.50 6.31
C LEU A 14 -11.67 6.95 6.25
N SER A 15 -10.82 7.86 6.74
CA SER A 15 -11.03 9.28 6.51
C SER A 15 -10.90 9.66 5.04
N LYS A 16 -11.52 10.79 4.67
CA LYS A 16 -11.34 11.38 3.34
C LYS A 16 -9.88 11.68 3.02
N GLN A 17 -9.08 12.04 4.02
CA GLN A 17 -7.66 12.33 3.84
C GLN A 17 -6.87 11.06 3.51
N THR A 18 -7.12 9.98 4.25
CA THR A 18 -6.49 8.67 4.00
C THR A 18 -6.86 8.14 2.61
N MET A 19 -8.13 8.26 2.20
CA MET A 19 -8.58 7.95 0.83
C MET A 19 -7.91 8.83 -0.22
N TYR A 20 -7.84 10.15 0.00
CA TYR A 20 -7.22 11.09 -0.92
C TYR A 20 -5.73 10.77 -1.13
N TYR A 21 -4.99 10.44 -0.07
CA TYR A 21 -3.59 10.08 -0.20
C TYR A 21 -3.37 8.74 -0.90
N ARG A 22 -4.25 7.75 -0.72
CA ARG A 22 -4.11 6.45 -1.38
C ARG A 22 -4.41 6.50 -2.87
N PHE A 23 -5.43 7.26 -3.26
CA PHE A 23 -5.97 7.23 -4.62
C PHE A 23 -5.66 8.49 -5.43
N MET A 24 -5.01 9.49 -4.80
CA MET A 24 -4.71 10.81 -5.37
C MET A 24 -5.90 11.45 -6.09
N SER A 25 -7.12 11.12 -5.65
CA SER A 25 -8.37 11.53 -6.27
C SER A 25 -9.32 12.05 -5.21
N GLY A 26 -10.21 12.96 -5.59
CA GLY A 26 -11.22 13.53 -4.70
C GLY A 26 -12.34 12.55 -4.30
N ALA A 27 -12.22 11.26 -4.66
CA ALA A 27 -13.23 10.26 -4.38
C ALA A 27 -13.33 10.01 -2.87
N ALA A 28 -14.49 10.35 -2.30
CA ALA A 28 -14.75 10.13 -0.88
C ALA A 28 -14.97 8.64 -0.53
N ARG A 29 -15.21 7.78 -1.53
CA ARG A 29 -15.49 6.35 -1.38
C ARG A 29 -14.98 5.59 -2.59
N LEU A 30 -14.55 4.35 -2.36
CA LEU A 30 -14.26 3.38 -3.40
C LEU A 30 -15.57 2.82 -3.99
N PRO A 31 -15.77 2.88 -5.32
CA PRO A 31 -16.84 2.13 -5.98
C PRO A 31 -16.73 0.63 -5.65
N GLN A 32 -17.87 -0.05 -5.45
CA GLN A 32 -17.88 -1.50 -5.18
C GLN A 32 -17.09 -2.32 -6.22
N ARG A 33 -17.10 -1.91 -7.48
CA ARG A 33 -16.32 -2.58 -8.54
C ARG A 33 -14.83 -2.60 -8.24
N GLN A 34 -14.29 -1.53 -7.65
CA GLN A 34 -12.87 -1.47 -7.30
C GLN A 34 -12.52 -2.32 -6.08
N VAL A 35 -13.46 -2.62 -5.16
CA VAL A 35 -13.19 -3.53 -4.02
C VAL A 35 -12.84 -4.94 -4.51
N ARG A 36 -13.45 -5.39 -5.61
CA ARG A 36 -13.13 -6.70 -6.18
C ARG A 36 -11.67 -6.77 -6.64
N ASP A 37 -11.16 -5.69 -7.23
CA ASP A 37 -9.76 -5.56 -7.63
C ASP A 37 -8.81 -5.63 -6.42
N PHE A 38 -9.30 -5.46 -5.18
CA PHE A 38 -8.52 -5.64 -3.94
C PHE A 38 -8.48 -7.06 -3.39
N VAL A 39 -9.31 -7.97 -3.89
CA VAL A 39 -9.43 -9.32 -3.33
C VAL A 39 -9.18 -10.43 -4.34
N TYR A 40 -9.14 -10.11 -5.62
CA TYR A 40 -8.56 -10.98 -6.64
C TYR A 40 -7.09 -10.61 -6.78
N VAL A 41 -6.22 -11.57 -6.49
CA VAL A 41 -4.76 -11.44 -6.53
C VAL A 41 -4.22 -12.65 -7.28
N ASP A 42 -3.47 -12.44 -8.35
CA ASP A 42 -2.88 -13.53 -9.13
C ASP A 42 -1.59 -14.14 -8.53
N TYR A 43 -0.98 -13.45 -7.55
CA TYR A 43 0.25 -13.83 -6.85
C TYR A 43 1.51 -13.95 -7.72
N ARG A 44 1.40 -13.62 -9.01
CA ARG A 44 2.49 -13.65 -9.99
C ARG A 44 2.99 -12.25 -10.27
N ASP A 45 2.09 -11.39 -10.73
CA ASP A 45 2.39 -10.01 -11.09
C ASP A 45 1.84 -9.05 -10.03
N GLU A 46 0.97 -9.51 -9.14
CA GLU A 46 0.50 -8.74 -7.99
C GLU A 46 0.56 -9.52 -6.69
N MET A 47 0.78 -8.81 -5.59
CA MET A 47 0.72 -9.37 -4.24
C MET A 47 -0.13 -8.47 -3.35
N ALA A 48 -0.83 -9.07 -2.40
CA ALA A 48 -1.50 -8.35 -1.32
C ALA A 48 -1.27 -9.05 0.02
N ILE A 49 -1.07 -8.26 1.06
CA ILE A 49 -1.08 -8.68 2.46
C ILE A 49 -2.00 -7.79 3.26
N VAL A 50 -2.58 -8.34 4.32
CA VAL A 50 -3.46 -7.60 5.23
C VAL A 50 -2.94 -7.68 6.65
N GLY A 51 -3.10 -6.58 7.39
CA GLY A 51 -2.93 -6.56 8.85
C GLY A 51 -4.29 -6.71 9.51
N THR A 52 -4.42 -7.64 10.44
CA THR A 52 -5.66 -7.91 11.17
C THR A 52 -5.51 -7.70 12.67
N VAL A 53 -6.64 -7.42 13.32
CA VAL A 53 -6.77 -7.43 14.78
C VAL A 53 -7.95 -8.32 15.20
N PRO A 54 -7.88 -8.98 16.37
CA PRO A 54 -9.00 -9.75 16.89
C PRO A 54 -10.20 -8.85 17.22
N GLU A 55 -11.40 -9.33 16.91
CA GLU A 55 -12.69 -8.69 17.18
C GLU A 55 -13.73 -9.73 17.61
N ALA A 56 -14.84 -9.28 18.21
CA ALA A 56 -15.89 -10.19 18.70
C ALA A 56 -16.52 -11.04 17.57
N SER A 57 -16.53 -10.53 16.33
CA SER A 57 -17.06 -11.19 15.14
C SER A 57 -15.99 -11.92 14.31
N GLY A 58 -14.75 -12.04 14.80
CA GLY A 58 -13.63 -12.69 14.13
C GLY A 58 -12.43 -11.77 14.00
N GLU A 59 -11.91 -11.61 12.79
CA GLU A 59 -10.80 -10.69 12.53
C GLU A 59 -11.29 -9.46 11.77
N GLU A 60 -10.76 -8.30 12.15
CA GLU A 60 -10.92 -7.04 11.44
C GLU A 60 -9.65 -6.71 10.66
N ILE A 61 -9.78 -6.36 9.39
CA ILE A 61 -8.67 -5.83 8.59
C ILE A 61 -8.48 -4.34 8.92
N ILE A 62 -7.29 -4.01 9.39
CA ILE A 62 -6.88 -2.64 9.75
C ILE A 62 -5.88 -2.04 8.76
N ALA A 63 -5.28 -2.85 7.90
CA ALA A 63 -4.35 -2.40 6.89
C ALA A 63 -4.32 -3.35 5.70
N VAL A 64 -4.03 -2.83 4.52
CA VAL A 64 -3.71 -3.63 3.33
C VAL A 64 -2.50 -3.03 2.64
N GLY A 65 -1.56 -3.88 2.25
CA GLY A 65 -0.43 -3.51 1.42
C GLY A 65 -0.34 -4.38 0.18
N ARG A 66 0.05 -3.76 -0.93
CA ARG A 66 0.10 -4.39 -2.25
C ARG A 66 1.33 -3.96 -3.01
N TYR A 67 1.73 -4.79 -3.97
CA TYR A 67 2.52 -4.33 -5.10
C TYR A 67 1.97 -4.86 -6.42
N TYR A 68 2.29 -4.16 -7.50
CA TYR A 68 1.97 -4.56 -8.89
C TYR A 68 3.24 -4.48 -9.74
N LEU A 69 3.71 -5.60 -10.25
CA LEU A 69 4.89 -5.73 -11.09
C LEU A 69 4.64 -5.12 -12.47
N ASP A 70 5.56 -4.26 -12.89
CA ASP A 70 5.75 -3.92 -14.28
C ASP A 70 6.82 -4.85 -14.88
N PRO A 71 6.43 -5.83 -15.71
CA PRO A 71 7.38 -6.78 -16.30
C PRO A 71 8.35 -6.11 -17.27
N GLY A 72 8.05 -4.92 -17.79
CA GLY A 72 8.93 -4.15 -18.67
C GLY A 72 10.13 -3.54 -17.93
N THR A 73 9.99 -3.27 -16.63
CA THR A 73 11.03 -2.63 -15.80
C THR A 73 11.59 -3.54 -14.70
N ASN A 74 10.97 -4.70 -14.46
CA ASN A 74 11.24 -5.59 -13.33
C ASN A 74 11.15 -4.88 -11.96
N ARG A 75 10.25 -3.91 -11.86
CA ARG A 75 9.95 -3.18 -10.63
C ARG A 75 8.46 -3.24 -10.35
N ALA A 76 8.08 -3.16 -9.08
CA ALA A 76 6.68 -3.18 -8.70
C ALA A 76 6.23 -1.87 -8.03
N GLU A 77 5.08 -1.36 -8.41
CA GLU A 77 4.48 -0.21 -7.74
C GLU A 77 3.92 -0.66 -6.38
N VAL A 78 4.46 -0.12 -5.28
CA VAL A 78 4.03 -0.46 -3.92
C VAL A 78 3.01 0.55 -3.40
N ALA A 79 1.91 0.06 -2.85
CA ALA A 79 0.87 0.90 -2.25
C ALA A 79 0.24 0.22 -1.03
N PHE A 80 0.03 0.97 0.04
CA PHE A 80 -0.62 0.47 1.23
C PHE A 80 -1.47 1.53 1.91
N ILE A 81 -2.40 1.06 2.75
CA ILE A 81 -3.26 1.89 3.56
C ILE A 81 -3.35 1.29 4.95
N VAL A 82 -3.44 2.17 5.95
CA VAL A 82 -3.61 1.81 7.35
C VAL A 82 -4.78 2.63 7.86
N ARG A 83 -5.74 1.96 8.52
CA ARG A 83 -6.89 2.63 9.12
C ARG A 83 -6.42 3.71 10.09
N ASP A 84 -7.09 4.85 10.08
CA ASP A 84 -6.65 6.11 10.72
C ASP A 84 -6.19 5.93 12.17
N GLN A 85 -6.94 5.19 13.01
CA GLN A 85 -6.59 4.96 14.41
C GLN A 85 -5.32 4.11 14.64
N TRP A 86 -4.88 3.37 13.62
CA TRP A 86 -3.71 2.49 13.65
C TRP A 86 -2.48 3.12 12.96
N GLN A 87 -2.61 4.32 12.41
CA GLN A 87 -1.50 5.03 11.78
C GLN A 87 -0.45 5.46 12.81
N ASN A 88 0.77 5.71 12.34
CA ASN A 88 1.92 6.12 13.14
C ASN A 88 2.41 5.09 14.18
N GLN A 89 1.96 3.84 14.10
CA GLN A 89 2.41 2.72 14.95
C GLN A 89 3.42 1.79 14.27
N GLY A 90 4.00 2.20 13.13
CA GLY A 90 4.99 1.41 12.38
C GLY A 90 4.41 0.38 11.39
N ILE A 91 3.09 0.23 11.32
CA ILE A 91 2.42 -0.73 10.42
C ILE A 91 2.81 -0.50 8.95
N GLY A 92 2.81 0.75 8.47
CA GLY A 92 3.21 1.04 7.08
C GLY A 92 4.65 0.62 6.76
N THR A 93 5.58 0.84 7.70
CA THR A 93 6.97 0.38 7.56
C THR A 93 7.07 -1.14 7.55
N PHE A 94 6.30 -1.81 8.43
CA PHE A 94 6.23 -3.27 8.43
C PHE A 94 5.71 -3.81 7.09
N LEU A 95 4.60 -3.26 6.58
CA LEU A 95 4.03 -3.67 5.30
C LEU A 95 5.03 -3.51 4.15
N LEU A 96 5.70 -2.36 4.07
CA LEU A 96 6.71 -2.10 3.05
C LEU A 96 7.83 -3.14 3.09
N ASN A 97 8.38 -3.42 4.27
CA ASN A 97 9.50 -4.36 4.43
C ASN A 97 9.08 -5.81 4.16
N TYR A 98 7.86 -6.20 4.57
CA TYR A 98 7.34 -7.53 4.33
C TYR A 98 7.05 -7.77 2.85
N LEU A 99 6.42 -6.79 2.18
CA LEU A 99 6.24 -6.83 0.73
C LEU A 99 7.58 -6.86 -0.01
N ALA A 100 8.58 -6.10 0.43
CA ALA A 100 9.92 -6.14 -0.16
C ALA A 100 10.55 -7.53 -0.01
N THR A 101 10.35 -8.20 1.13
CA THR A 101 10.83 -9.58 1.34
C THR A 101 10.21 -10.54 0.32
N ILE A 102 8.89 -10.45 0.10
CA ILE A 102 8.19 -11.27 -0.90
C ILE A 102 8.69 -10.94 -2.31
N ALA A 103 8.74 -9.65 -2.67
CA ALA A 103 9.17 -9.20 -3.99
C ALA A 103 10.59 -9.65 -4.34
N ARG A 104 11.53 -9.58 -3.38
CA ARG A 104 12.90 -10.11 -3.54
C ARG A 104 12.92 -11.60 -3.80
N SER A 105 12.08 -12.37 -3.09
CA SER A 105 11.99 -13.83 -3.30
C SER A 105 11.46 -14.19 -4.69
N GLN A 106 10.78 -13.25 -5.37
CA GLN A 106 10.27 -13.37 -6.74
C GLN A 106 11.22 -12.77 -7.79
N GLY A 107 12.40 -12.25 -7.41
CA GLY A 107 13.37 -11.68 -8.34
C GLY A 107 13.06 -10.25 -8.82
N ILE A 108 12.11 -9.56 -8.18
CA ILE A 108 11.80 -8.16 -8.46
C ILE A 108 12.96 -7.28 -8.00
N ALA A 109 13.40 -6.33 -8.82
CA ALA A 109 14.60 -5.53 -8.57
C ALA A 109 14.41 -4.42 -7.52
N GLY A 110 13.18 -3.95 -7.36
CA GLY A 110 12.86 -2.86 -6.45
C GLY A 110 11.41 -2.41 -6.56
N PHE A 111 11.07 -1.40 -5.77
CA PHE A 111 9.75 -0.79 -5.82
C PHE A 111 9.76 0.59 -6.45
N THR A 112 8.62 0.95 -7.02
CA THR A 112 8.26 2.34 -7.33
C THR A 112 7.11 2.78 -6.45
N ALA A 113 6.98 4.08 -6.21
CA ALA A 113 5.83 4.65 -5.51
C ALA A 113 5.62 6.10 -5.94
N GLU A 114 4.34 6.51 -5.98
CA GLU A 114 3.97 7.92 -6.07
C GLU A 114 3.43 8.40 -4.73
N VAL A 115 3.95 9.53 -4.24
CA VAL A 115 3.55 10.07 -2.93
C VAL A 115 3.35 11.57 -3.01
N LEU A 116 2.16 12.04 -2.62
CA LEU A 116 1.89 13.48 -2.50
C LEU A 116 2.84 14.14 -1.48
N VAL A 117 3.32 15.34 -1.79
CA VAL A 117 4.22 16.13 -0.91
C VAL A 117 3.68 16.32 0.51
N ASP A 118 2.36 16.35 0.66
CA ASP A 118 1.69 16.54 1.95
C ASP A 118 1.53 15.24 2.75
N ASN A 119 1.73 14.07 2.14
CA ASN A 119 1.67 12.79 2.82
C ASN A 119 2.97 12.52 3.61
N ARG A 120 3.20 13.34 4.63
CA ARG A 120 4.41 13.30 5.48
C ARG A 120 4.60 11.94 6.15
N ALA A 121 3.52 11.25 6.49
CA ALA A 121 3.56 9.92 7.08
C ALA A 121 4.18 8.90 6.12
N MET A 122 3.74 8.87 4.86
CA MET A 122 4.30 7.98 3.85
C MET A 122 5.75 8.34 3.48
N LEU A 123 6.05 9.63 3.36
CA LEU A 123 7.44 10.09 3.17
C LEU A 123 8.36 9.65 4.32
N ALA A 124 7.85 9.64 5.56
CA ALA A 124 8.59 9.13 6.71
C ALA A 124 8.77 7.59 6.64
N VAL A 125 7.77 6.84 6.18
CA VAL A 125 7.90 5.38 5.94
C VAL A 125 9.00 5.09 4.93
N LEU A 126 9.00 5.78 3.79
CA LEU A 126 10.01 5.62 2.74
C LEU A 126 11.42 5.96 3.24
N ARG A 127 11.59 7.09 3.96
CA ARG A 127 12.89 7.49 4.52
C ARG A 127 13.42 6.54 5.58
N LYS A 128 12.54 5.90 6.35
CA LYS A 128 12.90 4.94 7.41
C LYS A 128 13.03 3.50 6.94
N SER A 129 12.77 3.23 5.65
CA SER A 129 12.76 1.87 5.11
C SER A 129 14.14 1.21 5.08
N GLY A 130 15.21 2.01 5.03
CA GLY A 130 16.59 1.51 4.89
C GLY A 130 16.98 1.15 3.46
N PHE A 131 16.07 1.26 2.49
CA PHE A 131 16.38 1.08 1.07
C PHE A 131 17.10 2.28 0.48
N ARG A 132 17.84 2.05 -0.61
CA ARG A 132 18.38 3.13 -1.43
C ARG A 132 17.21 3.79 -2.16
N LEU A 133 16.97 5.06 -1.82
CA LEU A 133 15.84 5.83 -2.32
C LEU A 133 16.31 6.88 -3.33
N ARG A 134 15.74 6.83 -4.54
CA ARG A 134 15.78 7.93 -5.50
C ARG A 134 14.41 8.58 -5.55
N SER A 135 14.36 9.90 -5.61
CA SER A 135 13.09 10.61 -5.73
C SER A 135 13.23 11.80 -6.67
N GLN A 136 12.23 11.97 -7.52
CA GLN A 136 12.02 13.16 -8.33
C GLN A 136 10.67 13.78 -7.92
N LEU A 137 10.64 15.11 -7.83
CA LEU A 137 9.41 15.85 -7.57
C LEU A 137 8.87 16.37 -8.91
N ASP A 138 7.64 15.99 -9.25
CA ASP A 138 6.88 16.58 -10.35
C ASP A 138 5.59 17.21 -9.79
N GLY A 139 5.50 18.54 -9.90
CA GLY A 139 4.43 19.32 -9.27
C GLY A 139 4.32 19.06 -7.76
N ARG A 140 3.32 18.26 -7.37
CA ARG A 140 3.02 17.90 -5.97
C ARG A 140 3.21 16.41 -5.66
N VAL A 141 3.81 15.66 -6.56
CA VAL A 141 4.01 14.21 -6.43
C VAL A 141 5.49 13.89 -6.42
N HIS A 142 5.94 13.18 -5.39
CA HIS A 142 7.21 12.50 -5.39
C HIS A 142 7.05 11.17 -6.13
N SER A 143 7.73 11.03 -7.26
CA SER A 143 7.99 9.73 -7.89
C SER A 143 9.24 9.15 -7.22
N VAL A 144 9.11 7.97 -6.64
CA VAL A 144 10.13 7.35 -5.80
C VAL A 144 10.49 5.99 -6.37
N GLU A 145 11.78 5.70 -6.44
CA GLU A 145 12.32 4.36 -6.67
C GLU A 145 13.07 3.89 -5.43
N LEU A 146 12.79 2.66 -5.03
CA LEU A 146 13.44 1.95 -3.93
C LEU A 146 14.20 0.76 -4.53
N ASP A 147 15.52 0.75 -4.39
CA ASP A 147 16.34 -0.40 -4.79
C ASP A 147 16.49 -1.36 -3.62
N PHE A 148 16.35 -2.66 -3.90
CA PHE A 148 16.60 -3.70 -2.93
C PHE A 148 18.11 -3.96 -2.72
N GLU A 149 18.98 -3.53 -3.66
CA GLU A 149 20.45 -3.65 -3.61
C GLU A 149 21.17 -2.32 -3.92
#